data_AF-A0A536ZDY6-F1
#
_entry.id   AF-A0A536ZDY6-F1
#
_cell.length_a   1.000
_cell.length_b   1.000
_cell.length_c   1.000
_cell.angle_alpha   90.00
_cell.angle_beta   90.00
_cell.angle_gamma   90.00
#
_symmetry.space_group_name_H-M   'P 1'
#
loop_
_entity.id
_entity.type
_entity.pdbx_description
1 polymer ?
#
loop_
_entity_poly.entity_id
_entity_poly.type
_entity_poly.pdbx_seq_one_letter_code
_entity_poly.pdbx_strand_id
1 'polypeptide(L)'
;MMELMSVVAVVAILAMLALPSYLDRIVREQIKEALPLADIAKQPIATSWSLIQTFPADNASAGLPPAEKIVANYVSAVAVENGAIYITFGNRANGAITGKILTLRPAVVEDAPIVPIAWACGYAEAPEKMTVKGENRTNIPEPLLPIECRAFKR
;
A
#
# COMPACT_ATOMS: atom_id res chain seq x y z
N MET A 1 -47.70 -15.09 11.86
CA MET A 1 -47.01 -15.09 10.55
C MET A 1 -46.58 -13.69 10.13
N MET A 2 -47.39 -12.63 10.31
CA MET A 2 -46.98 -11.25 10.01
C MET A 2 -45.82 -10.73 10.87
N GLU A 3 -45.78 -11.08 12.16
CA GLU A 3 -44.66 -10.78 13.08
C GLU A 3 -43.31 -11.31 12.56
N LEU A 4 -43.31 -12.49 11.93
CA LEU A 4 -42.08 -13.07 11.39
C LEU A 4 -41.66 -12.38 10.08
N MET A 5 -42.63 -11.97 9.25
CA MET A 5 -42.34 -11.29 7.99
C MET A 5 -41.80 -9.87 8.21
N SER A 6 -42.28 -9.13 9.23
CA SER A 6 -41.74 -7.82 9.58
C SER A 6 -40.31 -7.93 10.11
N VAL A 7 -40.03 -8.93 10.95
CA VAL A 7 -38.67 -9.21 11.45
C VAL A 7 -37.72 -9.57 10.31
N VAL A 8 -38.13 -10.45 9.38
CA VAL A 8 -37.30 -10.80 8.21
C VAL A 8 -37.04 -9.59 7.31
N ALA A 9 -38.03 -8.72 7.12
CA ALA A 9 -37.87 -7.49 6.33
C ALA A 9 -36.85 -6.53 6.97
N VAL A 10 -36.91 -6.32 8.29
CA VAL A 10 -35.95 -5.47 9.00
C VAL A 10 -34.53 -6.06 8.93
N VAL A 11 -34.37 -7.36 9.12
CA VAL A 11 -33.06 -8.03 9.03
C VAL A 11 -32.48 -7.93 7.61
N ALA A 12 -33.30 -8.09 6.57
CA ALA A 12 -32.86 -7.96 5.18
C ALA A 12 -32.34 -6.54 4.87
N ILE A 13 -33.01 -5.51 5.35
CA ILE A 13 -32.59 -4.10 5.17
C ILE A 13 -31.25 -3.84 5.89
N LEU A 14 -31.13 -4.28 7.16
CA LEU A 14 -29.90 -4.10 7.93
C LEU A 14 -28.72 -4.84 7.29
N ALA A 15 -28.93 -6.05 6.77
CA ALA A 15 -27.90 -6.81 6.07
C ALA A 15 -27.42 -6.08 4.80
N MET A 16 -28.33 -5.52 4.00
CA MET A 16 -27.96 -4.75 2.79
C MET A 16 -27.10 -3.53 3.11
N LEU A 17 -27.36 -2.82 4.22
CA LEU A 17 -26.57 -1.67 4.63
C LEU A 17 -25.18 -2.05 5.14
N ALA A 18 -25.04 -3.22 5.77
CA ALA A 18 -23.77 -3.69 6.33
C ALA A 18 -22.82 -4.27 5.27
N LEU A 19 -23.34 -4.92 4.22
CA LEU A 19 -22.54 -5.63 3.21
C LEU A 19 -21.45 -4.77 2.53
N PRO A 20 -21.70 -3.54 2.06
CA PRO A 20 -20.68 -2.71 1.42
C PRO A 20 -19.47 -2.46 2.33
N SER A 21 -19.73 -2.14 3.61
CA SER A 21 -18.66 -1.89 4.59
C SER A 21 -17.85 -3.14 4.95
N TYR A 22 -18.47 -4.33 4.87
CA TYR A 22 -17.79 -5.60 5.10
C TYR A 22 -16.81 -5.95 3.97
N LEU A 23 -17.23 -5.75 2.71
CA LEU A 23 -16.37 -5.98 1.55
C LEU A 23 -15.15 -5.07 1.55
N ASP A 24 -15.33 -3.78 1.88
CA ASP A 24 -14.23 -2.83 2.00
C ASP A 24 -13.22 -3.24 3.09
N ARG A 25 -13.70 -3.86 4.18
CA ARG A 25 -12.82 -4.36 5.24
C ARG A 25 -11.96 -5.53 4.75
N ILE A 26 -12.54 -6.48 4.03
CA ILE A 26 -11.80 -7.60 3.44
C ILE A 26 -10.73 -7.07 2.48
N VAL A 27 -11.07 -6.12 1.61
CA VAL A 27 -10.12 -5.52 0.67
C VAL A 27 -8.97 -4.85 1.44
N ARG A 28 -9.26 -4.12 2.51
CA ARG A 28 -8.24 -3.49 3.35
C ARG A 28 -7.33 -4.51 4.02
N GLU A 29 -7.86 -5.65 4.46
CA GLU A 29 -7.08 -6.75 5.02
C GLU A 29 -6.13 -7.35 3.98
N GLN A 30 -6.59 -7.55 2.74
CA GLN A 30 -5.72 -8.00 1.64
C GLN A 30 -4.56 -7.03 1.37
N ILE A 31 -4.85 -5.71 1.40
CA ILE A 31 -3.82 -4.69 1.25
C ILE A 31 -2.81 -4.75 2.41
N LYS A 32 -3.28 -4.93 3.65
CA LYS A 32 -2.40 -5.07 4.82
C LYS A 32 -1.52 -6.31 4.74
N GLU A 33 -2.04 -7.44 4.27
CA GLU A 33 -1.27 -8.67 4.08
C GLU A 33 -0.17 -8.50 3.02
N ALA A 34 -0.39 -7.62 2.03
CA ALA A 34 0.60 -7.33 0.99
C ALA A 34 1.73 -6.38 1.44
N LEU A 35 1.50 -5.52 2.45
CA LEU A 35 2.46 -4.50 2.87
C LEU A 35 3.83 -5.05 3.30
N PRO A 36 3.95 -6.16 4.06
CA PRO A 36 5.25 -6.72 4.46
C PRO A 36 6.12 -7.15 3.27
N LEU A 37 5.53 -7.42 2.10
CA LEU A 37 6.31 -7.77 0.91
C LEU A 37 7.22 -6.63 0.45
N ALA A 38 6.85 -5.37 0.74
CA ALA A 38 7.69 -4.22 0.45
C ALA A 38 8.99 -4.20 1.27
N ASP A 39 9.04 -4.87 2.43
CA ASP A 39 10.21 -4.81 3.32
C ASP A 39 11.46 -5.39 2.66
N ILE A 40 11.29 -6.34 1.72
CA ILE A 40 12.36 -6.88 0.88
C ILE A 40 13.05 -5.77 0.07
N ALA A 41 12.28 -4.79 -0.42
CA ALA A 41 12.81 -3.65 -1.16
C ALA A 41 13.24 -2.50 -0.25
N LYS A 42 12.59 -2.30 0.90
CA LYS A 42 12.95 -1.23 1.84
C LYS A 42 14.37 -1.36 2.37
N GLN A 43 14.83 -2.59 2.64
CA GLN A 43 16.18 -2.86 3.14
C GLN A 43 17.29 -2.36 2.19
N PRO A 44 17.38 -2.84 0.93
CA PRO A 44 18.43 -2.38 0.01
C PRO A 44 18.31 -0.89 -0.32
N ILE A 45 17.09 -0.34 -0.38
CA ILE A 45 16.89 1.10 -0.58
C ILE A 45 17.45 1.90 0.61
N ALA A 46 17.17 1.48 1.84
CA ALA A 46 17.68 2.13 3.05
C ALA A 46 19.21 2.06 3.13
N THR A 47 19.80 0.91 2.79
CA THR A 47 21.24 0.73 2.74
C THR A 47 21.88 1.61 1.64
N SER A 48 21.27 1.73 0.47
CA SER A 48 21.77 2.60 -0.59
C SER A 48 21.80 4.06 -0.14
N TRP A 49 20.74 4.53 0.52
CA TRP A 49 20.71 5.89 1.05
C TRP A 49 21.78 6.13 2.13
N SER A 50 21.96 5.18 3.06
CA SER A 50 22.94 5.36 4.15
C SER A 50 24.39 5.33 3.67
N LEU A 51 24.69 4.61 2.58
CA LEU A 51 26.05 4.48 2.05
C LEU A 51 26.41 5.57 1.04
N ILE A 52 25.52 5.84 0.08
CA ILE A 52 25.82 6.68 -1.09
C ILE A 52 24.85 7.84 -1.28
N GLN A 53 23.82 7.96 -0.42
CA GLN A 53 22.82 9.04 -0.48
C GLN A 53 22.08 9.11 -1.83
N THR A 54 22.01 7.99 -2.55
CA THR A 54 21.26 7.87 -3.80
C THR A 54 20.29 6.71 -3.73
N PHE A 55 19.13 6.88 -4.34
CA PHE A 55 18.14 5.82 -4.46
C PHE A 55 18.42 4.93 -5.67
N PRO A 56 18.18 3.61 -5.56
CA PRO A 56 18.28 2.71 -6.70
C PRO A 56 17.25 3.11 -7.77
N ALA A 57 17.69 3.10 -9.02
CA ALA A 57 16.86 3.48 -10.16
C ALA A 57 15.80 2.42 -10.48
N ASP A 58 16.08 1.15 -10.20
CA ASP A 58 15.27 -0.02 -10.55
C ASP A 58 15.49 -1.21 -9.58
N ASN A 59 14.78 -2.33 -9.80
CA ASN A 59 14.99 -3.56 -9.02
C ASN A 59 16.44 -4.08 -9.09
N ALA A 60 17.06 -4.04 -10.28
CA ALA A 60 18.38 -4.60 -10.49
C ALA A 60 19.46 -3.85 -9.69
N SER A 61 19.40 -2.52 -9.69
CA SER A 61 20.26 -1.65 -8.87
C SER A 61 20.00 -1.78 -7.37
N ALA A 62 18.79 -2.19 -6.97
CA ALA A 62 18.49 -2.57 -5.59
C ALA A 62 18.91 -4.02 -5.23
N GLY A 63 19.50 -4.78 -6.16
CA GLY A 63 19.85 -6.18 -5.95
C GLY A 63 18.65 -7.13 -5.85
N LEU A 64 17.49 -6.70 -6.36
CA LEU A 64 16.24 -7.44 -6.35
C LEU A 64 16.03 -8.18 -7.68
N PRO A 65 15.27 -9.30 -7.67
CA PRO A 65 14.88 -9.95 -8.91
C PRO A 65 13.91 -9.06 -9.72
N PRO A 66 13.65 -9.43 -11.00
CA PRO A 66 12.60 -8.79 -11.81
C PRO A 66 11.26 -8.72 -11.07
N ALA A 67 10.51 -7.66 -11.33
CA ALA A 67 9.31 -7.32 -10.55
C ALA A 67 8.27 -8.45 -10.51
N GLU A 68 8.12 -9.19 -11.60
CA GLU A 68 7.17 -10.29 -11.80
C GLU A 68 7.56 -11.54 -11.00
N LYS A 69 8.77 -11.60 -10.43
CA LYS A 69 9.20 -12.67 -9.54
C LYS A 69 8.94 -12.36 -8.07
N ILE A 70 8.62 -11.10 -7.74
CA ILE A 70 8.28 -10.68 -6.38
C ILE A 70 6.76 -10.73 -6.24
N VAL A 71 6.26 -11.92 -5.88
CA VAL A 71 4.82 -12.25 -5.88
C VAL A 71 4.35 -12.72 -4.51
N ALA A 72 3.06 -12.52 -4.22
CA ALA A 72 2.38 -13.04 -3.04
C ALA A 72 0.91 -13.36 -3.35
N ASN A 73 0.15 -13.80 -2.34
CA ASN A 73 -1.27 -14.17 -2.46
C ASN A 73 -2.11 -13.14 -3.23
N TYR A 74 -1.85 -11.86 -2.98
CA TYR A 74 -2.60 -10.73 -3.56
C TYR A 74 -1.72 -9.79 -4.39
N VAL A 75 -0.43 -10.10 -4.57
CA VAL A 75 0.54 -9.23 -5.27
C VAL A 75 1.09 -9.97 -6.48
N SER A 76 0.95 -9.35 -7.66
CA SER A 76 1.47 -9.90 -8.92
C SER A 76 2.86 -9.38 -9.28
N ALA A 77 3.26 -8.21 -8.79
CA ALA A 77 4.59 -7.67 -9.02
C ALA A 77 4.96 -6.61 -7.98
N VAL A 78 6.26 -6.50 -7.69
CA VAL A 78 6.84 -5.38 -6.93
C VAL A 78 7.98 -4.76 -7.73
N ALA A 79 7.78 -3.51 -8.14
CA ALA A 79 8.79 -2.73 -8.85
C ALA A 79 9.36 -1.63 -7.96
N VAL A 80 10.63 -1.33 -8.13
CA VAL A 80 11.33 -0.20 -7.55
C VAL A 80 11.64 0.76 -8.68
N GLU A 81 11.40 2.05 -8.47
CA GLU A 81 11.79 3.10 -9.42
C GLU A 81 12.23 4.34 -8.63
N ASN A 82 13.48 4.76 -8.81
CA ASN A 82 14.06 5.91 -8.09
C ASN A 82 13.79 5.85 -6.56
N GLY A 83 13.87 4.65 -5.97
CA GLY A 83 13.58 4.38 -4.56
C GLY A 83 12.10 4.27 -4.18
N ALA A 84 11.15 4.63 -5.05
CA ALA A 84 9.74 4.36 -4.82
C ALA A 84 9.44 2.88 -5.04
N ILE A 85 8.63 2.29 -4.17
CA ILE A 85 8.20 0.89 -4.28
C ILE A 85 6.76 0.87 -4.79
N TYR A 86 6.53 0.21 -5.92
CA TYR A 86 5.22 -0.02 -6.51
C TYR A 86 4.79 -1.45 -6.31
N ILE A 87 3.77 -1.66 -5.49
CA ILE A 87 3.13 -2.95 -5.29
C ILE A 87 1.94 -3.04 -6.23
N THR A 88 1.98 -3.97 -7.18
CA THR A 88 0.86 -4.23 -8.09
C THR A 88 0.03 -5.39 -7.56
N PHE A 89 -1.25 -5.12 -7.28
CA PHE A 89 -2.18 -6.12 -6.80
C PHE A 89 -2.67 -7.02 -7.93
N GLY A 90 -2.80 -8.31 -7.65
CA GLY A 90 -3.20 -9.32 -8.61
C GLY A 90 -3.46 -10.67 -7.95
N ASN A 91 -3.34 -11.76 -8.72
CA ASN A 91 -3.56 -13.13 -8.24
C ASN A 91 -4.96 -13.32 -7.63
N ARG A 92 -5.03 -13.56 -6.31
CA ARG A 92 -6.29 -13.76 -5.59
C ARG A 92 -6.86 -12.48 -4.98
N ALA A 93 -6.32 -11.32 -5.36
CA ALA A 93 -6.82 -10.03 -4.90
C ALA A 93 -8.29 -9.84 -5.32
N ASN A 94 -9.05 -9.14 -4.48
CA ASN A 94 -10.43 -8.77 -4.76
C ASN A 94 -10.48 -7.92 -6.05
N GLY A 95 -11.52 -8.12 -6.87
CA GLY A 95 -11.70 -7.38 -8.14
C GLY A 95 -11.71 -5.85 -8.00
N ALA A 96 -12.02 -5.32 -6.81
CA ALA A 96 -11.91 -3.90 -6.52
C ALA A 96 -10.47 -3.36 -6.55
N ILE A 97 -9.46 -4.23 -6.38
CA ILE A 97 -8.03 -3.86 -6.32
C ILE A 97 -7.14 -4.62 -7.31
N THR A 98 -7.63 -5.62 -8.02
CA THR A 98 -6.86 -6.30 -9.07
C THR A 98 -6.37 -5.31 -10.13
N GLY A 99 -5.07 -5.37 -10.46
CA GLY A 99 -4.41 -4.45 -11.40
C GLY A 99 -4.14 -3.05 -10.85
N LYS A 100 -4.52 -2.78 -9.59
CA LYS A 100 -4.23 -1.51 -8.92
C LYS A 100 -2.85 -1.53 -8.29
N ILE A 101 -2.32 -0.33 -8.06
CA ILE A 101 -0.98 -0.11 -7.52
C ILE A 101 -1.09 0.64 -6.19
N LEU A 102 -0.33 0.17 -5.20
CA LEU A 102 -0.02 0.90 -3.98
C LEU A 102 1.45 1.29 -4.00
N THR A 103 1.72 2.57 -3.76
CA THR A 103 3.10 3.08 -3.72
C THR A 103 3.57 3.26 -2.28
N LEU A 104 4.81 2.87 -1.98
CA LEU A 104 5.52 3.30 -0.77
C LEU A 104 6.71 4.15 -1.20
N ARG A 105 6.79 5.37 -0.68
CA ARG A 105 7.83 6.33 -1.04
C ARG A 105 8.77 6.57 0.14
N PRO A 106 10.10 6.57 -0.09
CA PRO A 106 11.04 6.93 0.95
C PRO A 106 10.96 8.43 1.25
N ALA A 107 11.01 8.77 2.53
CA ALA A 107 11.06 10.12 3.04
C ALA A 107 12.31 10.27 3.91
N VAL A 108 13.13 11.28 3.60
CA VAL A 108 14.47 11.45 4.17
C VAL A 108 14.65 12.85 4.73
N VAL A 109 15.51 12.97 5.73
CA VAL A 109 15.99 14.28 6.22
C VAL A 109 17.29 14.57 5.50
N GLU A 110 17.27 15.46 4.51
CA GLU A 110 18.43 15.75 3.66
C GLU A 110 19.62 16.30 4.47
N ASP A 111 19.33 17.12 5.49
CA ASP A 111 20.35 17.72 6.35
C ASP A 111 20.92 16.77 7.43
N ALA A 112 20.30 15.60 7.61
CA ALA A 112 20.69 14.63 8.63
C ALA A 112 20.58 13.19 8.10
N PRO A 113 21.50 12.77 7.21
CA PRO A 113 21.43 11.48 6.51
C PRO A 113 21.59 10.25 7.42
N ILE A 114 22.01 10.44 8.68
CA ILE A 114 22.05 9.40 9.71
C ILE A 114 20.64 9.01 10.21
N VAL A 115 19.65 9.88 10.02
CA VAL A 115 18.25 9.61 10.40
C VAL A 115 17.69 8.54 9.46
N PRO A 116 17.06 7.47 10.00
CA PRO A 116 16.49 6.42 9.17
C PRO A 116 15.38 6.96 8.27
N ILE A 117 15.28 6.36 7.09
CA ILE A 117 14.23 6.66 6.11
C ILE A 117 12.86 6.31 6.70
N ALA A 118 11.90 7.22 6.59
CA ALA A 118 10.49 6.92 6.82
C ALA A 118 9.79 6.57 5.50
N TRP A 119 8.69 5.82 5.57
CA TRP A 119 7.98 5.37 4.37
C TRP A 119 6.59 5.99 4.29
N ALA A 120 6.38 6.87 3.32
CA ALA A 120 5.07 7.43 3.02
C ALA A 120 4.28 6.43 2.17
N CYS A 121 3.26 5.81 2.75
CA CYS A 121 2.39 4.86 2.06
C CYS A 121 1.25 5.57 1.33
N GLY A 122 0.99 5.22 0.07
CA GLY A 122 -0.18 5.66 -0.65
C GLY A 122 -0.33 7.18 -0.70
N TYR A 123 -1.44 7.66 -0.16
CA TYR A 123 -1.76 9.09 -0.05
C TYR A 123 -1.37 9.68 1.31
N ALA A 124 -0.73 8.92 2.18
CA ALA A 124 -0.23 9.44 3.45
C ALA A 124 0.86 10.50 3.20
N GLU A 125 0.78 11.56 3.98
CA GLU A 125 1.78 12.62 3.99
C GLU A 125 2.98 12.18 4.85
N ALA A 126 4.19 12.52 4.41
CA ALA A 126 5.36 12.35 5.25
C ALA A 126 5.41 13.42 6.34
N PRO A 127 6.15 13.19 7.44
CA PRO A 127 6.39 14.22 8.44
C PRO A 127 6.98 15.50 7.81
N GLU A 128 6.58 16.68 8.30
CA GLU A 128 6.91 17.99 7.70
C GLU A 128 8.43 18.24 7.51
N LYS A 129 9.27 17.60 8.32
CA LYS A 129 10.74 17.74 8.27
C LYS A 129 11.43 16.75 7.32
N MET A 130 10.66 15.94 6.59
CA MET A 130 11.19 14.93 5.68
C MET A 130 10.79 15.25 4.24
N THR A 131 11.74 15.10 3.33
CA THR A 131 11.53 15.23 1.89
C THR A 131 11.17 13.86 1.32
N VAL A 132 9.97 13.75 0.74
CA VAL A 132 9.53 12.54 0.04
C VAL A 132 10.21 12.45 -1.32
N LYS A 133 10.68 11.25 -1.67
CA LYS A 133 11.33 10.96 -2.94
C LYS A 133 10.50 9.94 -3.73
N GLY A 134 10.63 10.00 -5.06
CA GLY A 134 9.90 9.13 -5.96
C GLY A 134 8.47 9.58 -6.26
N GLU A 135 7.91 9.05 -7.35
CA GLU A 135 6.58 9.38 -7.85
C GLU A 135 5.51 8.52 -7.17
N ASN A 136 4.36 9.12 -6.84
CA ASN A 136 3.21 8.38 -6.33
C ASN A 136 2.34 7.87 -7.48
N ARG A 137 2.22 6.56 -7.63
CA ARG A 137 1.36 5.91 -8.63
C ARG A 137 0.19 5.17 -8.01
N THR A 138 -0.16 5.51 -6.76
CA THR A 138 -1.27 4.88 -6.07
C THR A 138 -2.59 5.21 -6.74
N ASN A 139 -3.34 4.18 -7.15
CA ASN A 139 -4.63 4.31 -7.84
C ASN A 139 -5.76 3.52 -7.16
N ILE A 140 -5.54 3.12 -5.90
CA ILE A 140 -6.52 2.47 -5.04
C ILE A 140 -7.37 3.55 -4.35
N PRO A 141 -8.71 3.48 -4.41
CA PRO A 141 -9.57 4.40 -3.69
C PRO A 141 -9.26 4.48 -2.18
N GLU A 142 -9.20 5.70 -1.63
CA GLU A 142 -8.94 5.94 -0.21
C GLU A 142 -9.77 5.10 0.78
N PRO A 143 -11.10 4.87 0.56
CA PRO A 143 -11.91 4.08 1.49
C PRO A 143 -11.45 2.63 1.65
N LEU A 144 -10.75 2.10 0.63
CA LEU A 144 -10.21 0.73 0.63
C LEU A 144 -8.82 0.66 1.27
N LEU A 145 -8.07 1.76 1.28
CA LEU A 145 -6.73 1.80 1.85
C LEU A 145 -6.73 1.61 3.37
N PRO A 146 -5.70 0.99 3.96
CA PRO A 146 -5.44 1.05 5.40
C PRO A 146 -5.25 2.50 5.86
N ILE A 147 -5.53 2.78 7.14
CA ILE A 147 -5.45 4.14 7.68
C ILE A 147 -4.06 4.76 7.50
N GLU A 148 -3.01 3.94 7.59
CA GLU A 148 -1.61 4.35 7.44
C GLU A 148 -1.23 4.75 6.00
N CYS A 149 -2.08 4.44 5.02
CA CYS A 149 -1.86 4.77 3.61
C CYS A 149 -2.85 5.83 3.09
N ARG A 150 -3.71 6.38 3.96
CA ARG A 150 -4.68 7.42 3.61
C ARG A 150 -4.09 8.80 3.84
N ALA A 151 -4.63 9.78 3.13
CA ALA A 151 -4.37 11.18 3.43
C ALA A 151 -4.79 11.50 4.88
N PHE A 152 -3.93 12.20 5.60
CA PHE A 152 -4.23 12.67 6.95
C PHE A 152 -5.14 13.90 6.84
N LYS A 153 -6.45 13.72 7.05
CA LYS A 153 -7.37 14.86 7.15
C LYS A 153 -7.19 15.50 8.53
N ARG A 154 -6.51 16.65 8.58
CA ARG A 154 -6.49 17.55 9.75
C ARG A 154 -7.88 18.11 10.01
#